data_AF-K9RPS9-F1
#
_entry.id   AF-K9RPS9-F1
#
_cell.length_a   1.000
_cell.length_b   1.000
_cell.length_c   1.000
_cell.angle_alpha   90.00
_cell.angle_beta   90.00
_cell.angle_gamma   90.00
#
_symmetry.space_group_name_H-M   'P 1'
#
loop_
_entity.id
_entity.type
_entity.pdbx_description
1 polymer ?
#
loop_
_entity_poly.entity_id
_entity_poly.type
_entity_poly.pdbx_seq_one_letter_code
_entity_poly.pdbx_strand_id
1 'polypeptide(L)'
;MTLQKNSLEWAIEFLEKHSDGDLFPKILELVAIYEKRDDFIALVEGKQLSEFEPKPCRRFIVPKDEISYRQATQLYPQDSILLSALVHQFGQGIEDRRLDSSQVFSYRFSPSIDEGLYKAKTAWNEFWSSAYNKSQNSSTILYCDIADFYNQIYHHSVENQLIESGFPNQAVKWIVSLLESTTAGVSRGVPIGPHAIHLIAEATLIPIDNSMKTNGLNFLRYADDIIVFCDSDKESKSALSLIASVLDKQQRLMLQRHKTRFYKPEDFKVLCANMIEDRPINKNEERLLGIIQRYTGGNPYASISYNSINLEDWKQFSESVVSNIIKEYLSKDEVDYIRLRWFYRRLSQVGHPGALDVSIKNLERLGPCLANICTYIASIQSIDPEEWKKVGGKLIALLNTEEIESNEFFRLSILSLFTKNKHINHFTSLASRFQCSDPFARREILLAASQNEAVDWLREYKEASISMDPWQKMAFLYCAARFPTDEKKYFINNRFKPEGPYDVTLAKWSKST
;
A
#
# COMPACT_ATOMS: atom_id res chain seq x y z
N MET A 1 -3.07 26.88 12.58
CA MET A 1 -2.01 26.32 11.72
C MET A 1 -2.59 26.07 10.33
N THR A 2 -1.80 26.31 9.28
CA THR A 2 -2.17 26.24 7.87
C THR A 2 -1.09 25.46 7.11
N LEU A 3 -1.45 24.63 6.13
CA LEU A 3 -0.48 23.89 5.33
C LEU A 3 0.31 24.83 4.42
N GLN A 4 1.60 24.58 4.27
CA GLN A 4 2.45 25.32 3.35
C GLN A 4 2.27 24.81 1.91
N LYS A 5 2.34 25.72 0.94
CA LYS A 5 2.22 25.41 -0.49
C LYS A 5 3.20 24.33 -0.95
N ASN A 6 4.48 24.44 -0.61
CA ASN A 6 5.50 23.45 -1.00
C ASN A 6 5.17 22.02 -0.52
N SER A 7 4.61 21.88 0.69
CA SER A 7 4.19 20.59 1.23
C SER A 7 2.95 20.03 0.55
N LEU A 8 2.01 20.89 0.14
CA LEU A 8 0.85 20.49 -0.65
C LEU A 8 1.26 20.07 -2.07
N GLU A 9 2.13 20.84 -2.72
CA GLU A 9 2.70 20.49 -4.04
C GLU A 9 3.39 19.13 -3.99
N TRP A 10 4.27 18.94 -3.02
CA TRP A 10 4.98 17.68 -2.83
C TRP A 10 4.01 16.52 -2.57
N ALA A 11 3.00 16.69 -1.71
CA ALA A 11 2.04 15.65 -1.39
C ALA A 11 1.20 15.21 -2.60
N ILE A 12 0.76 16.17 -3.43
CA ILE A 12 -0.01 15.87 -4.64
C ILE A 12 0.83 15.08 -5.63
N GLU A 13 2.07 15.53 -5.90
CA GLU A 13 2.97 14.83 -6.83
C GLU A 13 3.40 13.47 -6.27
N PHE A 14 3.63 13.37 -4.96
CA PHE A 14 3.97 12.12 -4.28
C PHE A 14 2.87 11.08 -4.45
N LEU A 15 1.61 11.44 -4.18
CA LEU A 15 0.48 10.51 -4.27
C LEU A 15 0.13 10.16 -5.71
N GLU A 16 0.33 11.08 -6.66
CA GLU A 16 0.21 10.77 -8.09
C GLU A 16 1.25 9.70 -8.46
N LYS A 17 2.53 9.90 -8.09
CA LYS A 17 3.61 9.00 -8.50
C LYS A 17 3.65 7.67 -7.75
N HIS A 18 3.42 7.69 -6.43
CA HIS A 18 3.59 6.55 -5.53
C HIS A 18 2.27 5.94 -5.02
N SER A 19 1.13 6.43 -5.53
CA SER A 19 -0.22 6.06 -5.06
C SER A 19 -0.48 6.47 -3.60
N ASP A 20 -1.71 6.26 -3.12
CA ASP A 20 -2.17 6.62 -1.78
C ASP A 20 -1.76 5.63 -0.68
N GLY A 21 -1.27 4.45 -1.05
CA GLY A 21 -0.76 3.44 -0.14
C GLY A 21 -0.30 2.17 -0.86
N ASP A 22 0.10 1.18 -0.08
CA ASP A 22 0.77 -0.03 -0.59
C ASP A 22 -0.16 -1.17 -1.04
N LEU A 23 -1.46 -1.05 -0.78
CA LEU A 23 -2.39 -2.19 -0.85
C LEU A 23 -3.45 -2.09 -1.92
N PHE A 24 -3.87 -0.87 -2.23
CA PHE A 24 -5.01 -0.64 -3.10
C PHE A 24 -4.55 -0.23 -4.50
N PRO A 25 -5.37 -0.48 -5.53
CA PRO A 25 -5.14 0.07 -6.84
C PRO A 25 -5.06 1.61 -6.78
N LYS A 26 -4.09 2.20 -7.50
CA LYS A 26 -3.96 3.65 -7.68
C LYS A 26 -5.31 4.30 -8.04
N ILE A 27 -5.62 5.39 -7.36
CA ILE A 27 -6.82 6.21 -7.59
C ILE A 27 -6.62 7.05 -8.85
N LEU A 28 -7.45 6.84 -9.86
CA LEU A 28 -7.32 7.49 -11.18
C LEU A 28 -7.53 9.00 -11.11
N GLU A 29 -8.44 9.43 -10.23
CA GLU A 29 -8.85 10.81 -10.05
C GLU A 29 -7.72 11.72 -9.51
N LEU A 30 -6.64 11.14 -8.96
CA LEU A 30 -5.46 11.91 -8.53
C LEU A 30 -4.78 12.63 -9.71
N VAL A 31 -4.87 12.10 -10.93
CA VAL A 31 -4.34 12.76 -12.14
C VAL A 31 -5.01 14.13 -12.35
N ALA A 32 -6.33 14.21 -12.15
CA ALA A 32 -7.07 15.45 -12.28
C ALA A 32 -6.62 16.52 -11.27
N ILE A 33 -6.30 16.09 -10.03
CA ILE A 33 -5.80 16.98 -9.00
C ILE A 33 -4.36 17.41 -9.30
N TYR A 34 -3.52 16.51 -9.80
CA TYR A 34 -2.16 16.85 -10.21
C TYR A 34 -2.14 17.90 -11.34
N GLU A 35 -2.99 17.74 -12.35
CA GLU A 35 -3.14 18.67 -13.47
C GLU A 35 -3.73 20.03 -13.04
N LYS A 36 -4.56 20.06 -12.00
CA LYS A 36 -5.15 21.28 -11.41
C LYS A 36 -4.59 21.60 -10.03
N ARG A 37 -3.35 21.23 -9.73
CA ARG A 37 -2.79 21.33 -8.37
C ARG A 37 -2.83 22.75 -7.83
N ASP A 38 -2.59 23.76 -8.67
CA ASP A 38 -2.65 25.17 -8.28
C ASP A 38 -4.04 25.56 -7.76
N ASP A 39 -5.10 25.01 -8.36
CA ASP A 39 -6.48 25.26 -7.93
C ASP A 39 -6.78 24.60 -6.58
N PHE A 40 -6.32 23.35 -6.39
CA PHE A 40 -6.44 22.66 -5.11
C PHE A 40 -5.68 23.39 -4.01
N ILE A 41 -4.43 23.77 -4.28
CA ILE A 41 -3.57 24.51 -3.34
C ILE A 41 -4.22 25.84 -2.96
N ALA A 42 -4.76 26.60 -3.91
CA ALA A 42 -5.43 27.86 -3.61
C ALA A 42 -6.66 27.72 -2.68
N LEU A 43 -7.29 26.54 -2.66
CA LEU A 43 -8.42 26.24 -1.77
C LEU A 43 -8.00 25.77 -0.37
N VAL A 44 -6.77 25.31 -0.21
CA VAL A 44 -6.26 24.69 1.03
C VAL A 44 -5.23 25.57 1.75
N GLU A 45 -4.34 26.21 1.00
CA GLU A 45 -3.29 27.07 1.52
C GLU A 45 -3.89 28.23 2.32
N GLY A 46 -3.31 28.49 3.50
CA GLY A 46 -3.74 29.56 4.39
C GLY A 46 -5.07 29.31 5.12
N LYS A 47 -5.76 28.18 4.87
CA LYS A 47 -6.97 27.77 5.59
C LYS A 47 -6.64 26.98 6.84
N GLN A 48 -7.52 27.08 7.85
CA GLN A 48 -7.34 26.32 9.08
C GLN A 48 -7.67 24.84 8.83
N LEU A 49 -6.86 23.94 9.38
CA LEU A 49 -7.10 22.49 9.23
C LEU A 49 -8.47 22.03 9.73
N SER A 50 -9.06 22.73 10.71
CA SER A 50 -10.41 22.46 11.20
C SER A 50 -11.52 22.71 10.17
N GLU A 51 -11.23 23.38 9.05
CA GLU A 51 -12.16 23.57 7.93
C GLU A 51 -12.25 22.31 7.04
N PHE A 52 -11.34 21.33 7.23
CA PHE A 52 -11.27 20.11 6.44
C PHE A 52 -11.60 18.89 7.29
N GLU A 53 -12.88 18.60 7.50
CA GLU A 53 -13.27 17.39 8.22
C GLU A 53 -12.84 16.12 7.47
N PRO A 54 -12.28 15.10 8.16
CA PRO A 54 -11.96 13.82 7.56
C PRO A 54 -13.14 13.22 6.78
N LYS A 55 -12.88 12.77 5.56
CA LYS A 55 -13.89 12.17 4.67
C LYS A 55 -13.99 10.65 4.88
N PRO A 56 -15.10 10.02 4.44
CA PRO A 56 -15.29 8.58 4.61
C PRO A 56 -14.18 7.76 3.94
N CYS A 57 -13.50 6.93 4.71
CA CYS A 57 -12.52 5.96 4.22
C CYS A 57 -13.20 4.67 3.71
N ARG A 58 -12.47 3.83 2.98
CA ARG A 58 -12.88 2.46 2.63
C ARG A 58 -12.08 1.46 3.46
N ARG A 59 -12.69 0.37 3.88
CA ARG A 59 -12.05 -0.67 4.70
C ARG A 59 -12.29 -2.03 4.07
N PHE A 60 -11.24 -2.85 3.99
CA PHE A 60 -11.30 -4.17 3.38
C PHE A 60 -10.55 -5.20 4.22
N ILE A 61 -11.00 -6.45 4.19
CA ILE A 61 -10.29 -7.59 4.78
C ILE A 61 -9.36 -8.19 3.71
N VAL A 62 -8.06 -8.11 3.96
CA VAL A 62 -7.00 -8.50 3.02
C VAL A 62 -6.30 -9.75 3.55
N PRO A 63 -6.19 -10.83 2.77
CA PRO A 63 -5.45 -12.02 3.18
C PRO A 63 -3.96 -11.73 3.31
N LYS A 64 -3.33 -12.28 4.35
CA LYS A 64 -1.89 -12.24 4.57
C LYS A 64 -1.25 -13.59 4.22
N ASP A 65 -1.92 -14.68 4.53
CA ASP A 65 -1.61 -16.06 4.14
C ASP A 65 -2.93 -16.84 4.02
N GLU A 66 -2.89 -18.18 4.00
CA GLU A 66 -4.08 -19.04 3.85
C GLU A 66 -5.10 -18.92 4.98
N ILE A 67 -4.65 -18.57 6.18
CA ILE A 67 -5.50 -18.60 7.39
C ILE A 67 -5.59 -17.25 8.10
N SER A 68 -4.71 -16.30 7.76
CA SER A 68 -4.62 -15.01 8.42
C SER A 68 -4.99 -13.85 7.50
N TYR A 69 -5.69 -12.88 8.08
CA TYR A 69 -6.19 -11.68 7.40
C TYR A 69 -5.78 -10.43 8.17
N ARG A 70 -5.75 -9.30 7.47
CA ARG A 70 -5.62 -7.97 8.07
C ARG A 70 -6.69 -7.04 7.54
N GLN A 71 -7.14 -6.13 8.39
CA GLN A 71 -7.96 -5.02 7.92
C GLN A 71 -7.05 -3.96 7.29
N ALA A 72 -7.36 -3.53 6.08
CA ALA A 72 -6.67 -2.45 5.37
C ALA A 72 -7.62 -1.28 5.14
N THR A 73 -7.11 -0.07 5.25
CA THR A 73 -7.90 1.17 5.11
C THR A 73 -7.37 2.00 3.95
N GLN A 74 -8.25 2.40 3.06
CA GLN A 74 -7.97 3.38 2.02
C GLN A 74 -8.59 4.72 2.41
N LEU A 75 -7.76 5.72 2.66
CA LEU A 75 -8.21 7.07 2.99
C LEU A 75 -8.81 7.74 1.75
N TYR A 76 -9.74 8.67 1.98
CA TYR A 76 -10.22 9.51 0.89
C TYR A 76 -9.05 10.34 0.34
N PRO A 77 -8.91 10.54 -0.99
CA PRO A 77 -7.76 11.21 -1.59
C PRO A 77 -7.40 12.58 -1.00
N GLN A 78 -8.40 13.39 -0.64
CA GLN A 78 -8.17 14.67 0.06
C GLN A 78 -7.41 14.45 1.37
N ASP A 79 -7.82 13.49 2.18
CA ASP A 79 -7.20 13.22 3.47
C ASP A 79 -5.81 12.62 3.30
N SER A 80 -5.60 11.80 2.27
CA SER A 80 -4.27 11.32 1.89
C SER A 80 -3.32 12.47 1.54
N ILE A 81 -3.79 13.48 0.78
CA ILE A 81 -3.01 14.68 0.43
C ILE A 81 -2.70 15.48 1.70
N LEU A 82 -3.70 15.77 2.53
CA LEU A 82 -3.54 16.56 3.75
C LEU A 82 -2.60 15.87 4.76
N LEU A 83 -2.77 14.57 4.98
CA LEU A 83 -1.92 13.77 5.86
C LEU A 83 -0.47 13.72 5.35
N SER A 84 -0.28 13.50 4.05
CA SER A 84 1.05 13.47 3.44
C SER A 84 1.73 14.84 3.51
N ALA A 85 0.98 15.94 3.32
CA ALA A 85 1.50 17.30 3.46
C ALA A 85 1.90 17.61 4.91
N LEU A 86 1.12 17.17 5.90
CA LEU A 86 1.46 17.31 7.32
C LEU A 86 2.74 16.55 7.67
N VAL A 87 2.84 15.29 7.22
CA VAL A 87 4.04 14.48 7.45
C VAL A 87 5.25 15.04 6.72
N HIS A 88 5.09 15.53 5.48
CA HIS A 88 6.16 16.23 4.78
C HIS A 88 6.66 17.46 5.55
N GLN A 89 5.73 18.26 6.09
CA GLN A 89 6.06 19.52 6.75
C GLN A 89 6.71 19.34 8.13
N PHE A 90 6.33 18.30 8.89
CA PHE A 90 6.75 18.16 10.30
C PHE A 90 7.40 16.81 10.64
N GLY A 91 7.41 15.84 9.73
CA GLY A 91 7.92 14.48 9.96
C GLY A 91 9.38 14.44 10.39
N GLN A 92 10.17 15.47 10.06
CA GLN A 92 11.56 15.58 10.50
C GLN A 92 11.69 15.59 12.03
N GLY A 93 10.72 16.20 12.75
CA GLY A 93 10.75 16.21 14.21
C GLY A 93 10.54 14.82 14.83
N ILE A 94 9.89 13.90 14.13
CA ILE A 94 9.82 12.49 14.53
C ILE A 94 11.20 11.85 14.34
N GLU A 95 11.79 12.03 13.15
CA GLU A 95 13.08 11.44 12.79
C GLU A 95 14.22 11.88 13.71
N ASP A 96 14.26 13.17 14.08
CA ASP A 96 15.29 13.75 14.97
C ASP A 96 15.28 13.14 16.38
N ARG A 97 14.15 12.58 16.81
CA ARG A 97 13.98 11.92 18.11
C ARG A 97 14.25 10.42 18.09
N ARG A 98 14.31 9.80 16.91
CA ARG A 98 14.54 8.37 16.78
C ARG A 98 15.99 8.04 17.10
N LEU A 99 16.22 6.80 17.55
CA LEU A 99 17.57 6.27 17.59
C LEU A 99 18.18 6.22 16.20
N ASP A 100 19.50 6.10 16.13
CA ASP A 100 20.24 6.14 14.88
C ASP A 100 19.87 4.98 13.94
N SER A 101 20.16 5.16 12.65
CA SER A 101 19.82 4.20 11.60
C SER A 101 20.63 2.90 11.64
N SER A 102 21.63 2.77 12.52
CA SER A 102 22.32 1.49 12.79
C SER A 102 21.63 0.66 13.87
N GLN A 103 20.61 1.21 14.53
CA GLN A 103 19.81 0.54 15.54
C GLN A 103 18.34 0.39 15.13
N VAL A 104 17.74 1.43 14.54
CA VAL A 104 16.34 1.44 14.06
C VAL A 104 16.33 1.71 12.55
N PHE A 105 15.91 0.72 11.75
CA PHE A 105 16.14 0.71 10.30
C PHE A 105 14.90 1.07 9.47
N SER A 106 13.71 0.71 9.93
CA SER A 106 12.46 0.87 9.17
C SER A 106 12.09 2.32 8.93
N TYR A 107 11.47 2.63 7.78
CA TYR A 107 10.82 3.91 7.48
C TYR A 107 11.64 5.16 7.91
N ARG A 108 12.94 5.21 7.61
CA ARG A 108 13.76 6.41 7.88
C ARG A 108 13.24 7.55 7.02
N PHE A 109 12.76 8.61 7.67
CA PHE A 109 12.10 9.72 7.00
C PHE A 109 13.14 10.52 6.18
N SER A 110 12.93 10.59 4.88
CA SER A 110 13.82 11.27 3.94
C SER A 110 13.03 11.58 2.68
N PRO A 111 12.05 12.50 2.75
CA PRO A 111 11.09 12.71 1.67
C PRO A 111 11.79 13.20 0.40
N SER A 112 11.56 12.49 -0.70
CA SER A 112 11.95 12.92 -2.05
C SER A 112 10.89 12.45 -3.03
N ILE A 113 10.77 13.14 -4.16
CA ILE A 113 9.73 12.75 -5.12
C ILE A 113 10.05 11.43 -5.84
N ASP A 114 11.33 11.06 -5.92
CA ASP A 114 11.77 9.83 -6.58
C ASP A 114 11.69 8.61 -5.65
N GLU A 115 12.04 8.76 -4.38
CA GLU A 115 12.06 7.65 -3.41
C GLU A 115 10.82 7.60 -2.51
N GLY A 116 9.98 8.63 -2.52
CA GLY A 116 8.80 8.75 -1.68
C GLY A 116 9.11 9.34 -0.30
N LEU A 117 8.34 8.97 0.74
CA LEU A 117 8.52 9.49 2.10
C LEU A 117 9.80 8.97 2.80
N TYR A 118 10.29 7.80 2.39
CA TYR A 118 11.29 7.05 3.14
C TYR A 118 12.52 6.73 2.27
N LYS A 119 13.69 6.66 2.91
CA LYS A 119 14.92 6.21 2.25
C LYS A 119 14.80 4.74 1.87
N ALA A 120 14.66 4.44 0.58
CA ALA A 120 14.00 3.20 0.15
C ALA A 120 14.93 2.00 -0.14
N LYS A 121 16.25 2.15 -0.19
CA LYS A 121 17.04 1.23 -1.03
C LYS A 121 17.64 0.01 -0.34
N THR A 122 17.90 0.05 0.97
CA THR A 122 18.73 -1.00 1.61
C THR A 122 18.36 -1.32 3.05
N ALA A 123 17.39 -0.63 3.66
CA ALA A 123 17.11 -0.74 5.10
C ALA A 123 16.84 -2.18 5.59
N TRP A 124 16.08 -2.97 4.82
CA TRP A 124 15.83 -4.38 5.16
C TRP A 124 17.10 -5.22 5.12
N ASN A 125 17.90 -5.08 4.06
CA ASN A 125 19.15 -5.83 3.92
C ASN A 125 20.19 -5.38 4.95
N GLU A 126 20.26 -4.08 5.25
CA GLU A 126 21.13 -3.51 6.29
C GLU A 126 20.75 -4.01 7.69
N PHE A 127 19.45 -4.10 7.99
CA PHE A 127 18.95 -4.66 9.25
C PHE A 127 19.41 -6.10 9.45
N TRP A 128 19.16 -6.97 8.46
CA TRP A 128 19.56 -8.38 8.55
C TRP A 128 21.07 -8.60 8.47
N SER A 129 21.79 -7.78 7.70
CA SER A 129 23.26 -7.84 7.65
C SER A 129 23.88 -7.41 8.98
N SER A 130 23.33 -6.36 9.61
CA SER A 130 23.74 -5.92 10.95
C SER A 130 23.40 -6.97 12.00
N ALA A 131 22.23 -7.60 11.89
CA ALA A 131 21.83 -8.68 12.78
C ALA A 131 22.76 -9.90 12.65
N TYR A 132 23.13 -10.29 11.42
CA TYR A 132 24.10 -11.34 11.17
C TYR A 132 25.44 -11.03 11.85
N ASN A 133 25.98 -9.83 11.65
CA ASN A 133 27.27 -9.42 12.21
C ASN A 133 27.25 -9.42 13.76
N LYS A 134 26.20 -8.85 14.37
CA LYS A 134 26.06 -8.86 15.84
C LYS A 134 25.90 -10.26 16.41
N SER A 135 25.24 -11.17 15.69
CA SER A 135 25.05 -12.55 16.15
C SER A 135 26.34 -13.33 16.31
N GLN A 136 27.43 -12.96 15.61
CA GLN A 136 28.72 -13.66 15.70
C GLN A 136 29.36 -13.58 17.08
N ASN A 137 29.10 -12.49 17.81
CA ASN A 137 29.64 -12.23 19.14
C ASN A 137 28.62 -12.45 20.26
N SER A 138 27.47 -13.07 19.95
CA SER A 138 26.39 -13.32 20.91
C SER A 138 26.34 -14.81 21.25
N SER A 139 25.92 -15.16 22.46
CA SER A 139 25.64 -16.56 22.82
C SER A 139 24.20 -16.97 22.47
N THR A 140 23.26 -16.02 22.59
CA THR A 140 21.82 -16.27 22.37
C THR A 140 21.19 -15.04 21.74
N ILE A 141 20.35 -15.24 20.73
CA ILE A 141 19.62 -14.17 20.05
C ILE A 141 18.14 -14.30 20.37
N LEU A 142 17.52 -13.24 20.88
CA LEU A 142 16.09 -13.15 21.09
C LEU A 142 15.47 -12.40 19.91
N TYR A 143 14.53 -13.04 19.22
CA TYR A 143 13.67 -12.42 18.22
C TYR A 143 12.28 -12.20 18.82
N CYS A 144 11.77 -10.97 18.71
CA CYS A 144 10.46 -10.54 19.19
C CYS A 144 9.69 -9.85 18.07
N ASP A 145 8.37 -10.01 18.08
CA ASP A 145 7.43 -9.33 17.17
C ASP A 145 6.26 -8.80 18.01
N ILE A 146 5.74 -7.62 17.68
CA ILE A 146 4.60 -7.02 18.39
C ILE A 146 3.29 -7.50 17.77
N ALA A 147 2.41 -8.07 18.59
CA ALA A 147 1.13 -8.60 18.13
C ALA A 147 0.20 -7.48 17.63
N ASP A 148 -0.23 -7.58 16.37
CA ASP A 148 -1.28 -6.73 15.77
C ASP A 148 -1.00 -5.22 15.90
N PHE A 149 0.27 -4.84 15.79
CA PHE A 149 0.79 -3.53 16.20
C PHE A 149 -0.08 -2.33 15.81
N TYR A 150 -0.41 -2.17 14.53
CA TYR A 150 -1.18 -1.03 14.02
C TYR A 150 -2.55 -0.88 14.69
N ASN A 151 -3.24 -1.99 14.96
CA ASN A 151 -4.55 -1.97 15.61
C ASN A 151 -4.48 -1.77 17.14
N GLN A 152 -3.29 -1.95 17.72
CA GLN A 152 -3.05 -1.79 19.16
C GLN A 152 -2.50 -0.40 19.55
N ILE A 153 -2.11 0.43 18.57
CA ILE A 153 -1.64 1.80 18.83
C ILE A 153 -2.78 2.66 19.37
N TYR A 154 -2.62 3.20 20.57
CA TYR A 154 -3.60 4.15 21.12
C TYR A 154 -3.45 5.55 20.49
N HIS A 155 -4.59 6.23 20.30
CA HIS A 155 -4.59 7.59 19.74
C HIS A 155 -3.89 8.60 20.65
N HIS A 156 -4.00 8.44 21.98
CA HIS A 156 -3.27 9.29 22.93
C HIS A 156 -1.74 9.11 22.80
N SER A 157 -1.26 7.91 22.46
CA SER A 157 0.17 7.67 22.21
C SER A 157 0.62 8.44 20.98
N VAL A 158 -0.19 8.41 19.90
CA VAL A 158 0.07 9.21 18.69
C VAL A 158 0.10 10.69 19.03
N GLU A 159 -0.93 11.20 19.72
CA GLU A 159 -1.04 12.61 20.13
C GLU A 159 0.21 13.08 20.88
N ASN A 160 0.60 12.37 21.94
CA ASN A 160 1.76 12.72 22.75
C ASN A 160 3.06 12.72 21.94
N GLN A 161 3.27 11.69 21.12
CA GLN A 161 4.51 11.56 20.36
C GLN A 161 4.60 12.58 19.22
N LEU A 162 3.48 13.00 18.63
CA LEU A 162 3.47 14.08 17.64
C LEU A 162 3.73 15.45 18.29
N ILE A 163 3.14 15.73 19.45
CA ILE A 163 3.39 16.96 20.22
C ILE A 163 4.87 17.06 20.58
N GLU A 164 5.45 16.00 21.15
CA GLU A 164 6.88 15.99 21.49
C GLU A 164 7.80 16.06 20.25
N SER A 165 7.28 15.70 19.08
CA SER A 165 7.97 15.83 17.78
C SER A 165 7.77 17.21 17.14
N GLY A 166 7.18 18.17 17.84
CA GLY A 166 7.04 19.55 17.37
C GLY A 166 5.89 19.79 16.39
N PHE A 167 4.94 18.85 16.26
CA PHE A 167 3.74 19.09 15.47
C PHE A 167 2.87 20.15 16.15
N PRO A 168 2.33 21.15 15.42
CA PRO A 168 1.40 22.11 15.99
C PRO A 168 0.13 21.43 16.50
N ASN A 169 -0.42 21.89 17.63
CA ASN A 169 -1.62 21.30 18.24
C ASN A 169 -2.80 21.12 17.27
N GLN A 170 -3.02 22.04 16.31
CA GLN A 170 -4.11 21.87 15.35
C GLN A 170 -3.84 20.74 14.33
N ALA A 171 -2.58 20.50 13.96
CA ALA A 171 -2.21 19.36 13.12
C ALA A 171 -2.42 18.04 13.87
N VAL A 172 -2.00 17.99 15.14
CA VAL A 172 -2.20 16.81 15.99
C VAL A 172 -3.69 16.48 16.15
N LYS A 173 -4.52 17.48 16.48
CA LYS A 173 -5.97 17.30 16.58
C LYS A 173 -6.62 16.80 15.29
N TRP A 174 -6.19 17.34 14.14
CA TRP A 174 -6.70 16.89 12.85
C TRP A 174 -6.30 15.44 12.56
N ILE A 175 -5.04 15.06 12.81
CA ILE A 175 -4.57 13.68 12.65
C ILE A 175 -5.34 12.74 13.57
N VAL A 176 -5.52 13.08 14.85
CA VAL A 176 -6.30 12.24 15.79
C VAL A 176 -7.75 12.09 15.32
N SER A 177 -8.39 13.17 14.86
CA SER A 177 -9.74 13.12 14.30
C SER A 177 -9.84 12.21 13.06
N LEU A 178 -8.82 12.24 12.19
CA LEU A 178 -8.70 11.30 11.07
C LEU A 178 -8.57 9.85 11.55
N LEU A 179 -7.79 9.59 12.60
CA LEU A 179 -7.66 8.24 13.16
C LEU A 179 -9.00 7.75 13.73
N GLU A 180 -9.69 8.58 14.52
CA GLU A 180 -11.01 8.28 15.09
C GLU A 180 -12.07 7.99 14.02
N SER A 181 -12.02 8.69 12.89
CA SER A 181 -12.94 8.46 11.77
C SER A 181 -12.73 7.08 11.11
N THR A 182 -11.51 6.53 11.18
CA THR A 182 -11.18 5.20 10.62
C THR A 182 -11.48 4.04 11.58
N THR A 183 -11.60 4.31 12.88
CA THR A 183 -11.81 3.29 13.93
C THR A 183 -13.23 3.29 14.48
N ALA A 184 -14.16 4.01 13.86
CA ALA A 184 -15.54 4.19 14.34
C ALA A 184 -15.60 4.67 15.81
N GLY A 185 -14.72 5.62 16.16
CA GLY A 185 -14.66 6.23 17.50
C GLY A 185 -13.92 5.41 18.56
N VAL A 186 -13.37 4.25 18.21
CA VAL A 186 -12.48 3.50 19.12
C VAL A 186 -11.15 4.25 19.25
N SER A 187 -10.73 4.58 20.46
CA SER A 187 -9.50 5.36 20.74
C SER A 187 -8.18 4.58 20.54
N ARG A 188 -8.20 3.54 19.70
CA ARG A 188 -7.09 2.64 19.40
C ARG A 188 -7.19 2.13 17.97
N GLY A 189 -6.04 2.03 17.32
CA GLY A 189 -5.88 1.60 15.94
C GLY A 189 -5.50 2.76 15.02
N VAL A 190 -4.57 2.51 14.10
CA VAL A 190 -4.24 3.42 13.00
C VAL A 190 -4.44 2.72 11.66
N PRO A 191 -4.84 3.43 10.59
CA PRO A 191 -5.18 2.80 9.32
C PRO A 191 -3.98 2.12 8.67
N ILE A 192 -4.15 0.84 8.28
CA ILE A 192 -3.11 0.07 7.59
C ILE A 192 -3.23 0.31 6.08
N GLY A 193 -2.16 0.81 5.45
CA GLY A 193 -2.10 1.06 4.00
C GLY A 193 -1.52 2.42 3.62
N PRO A 194 -1.98 3.55 4.20
CA PRO A 194 -1.48 4.87 3.82
C PRO A 194 -0.02 5.07 4.19
N HIS A 195 0.79 5.55 3.23
CA HIS A 195 2.24 5.69 3.38
C HIS A 195 2.65 6.48 4.62
N ALA A 196 1.97 7.61 4.87
CA ALA A 196 2.28 8.53 5.96
C ALA A 196 2.05 7.95 7.37
N ILE A 197 1.21 6.91 7.50
CA ILE A 197 0.91 6.29 8.79
C ILE A 197 2.11 5.48 9.31
N HIS A 198 2.97 4.97 8.44
CA HIS A 198 4.16 4.22 8.87
C HIS A 198 5.07 5.07 9.77
N LEU A 199 5.32 6.35 9.43
CA LEU A 199 6.11 7.24 10.28
C LEU A 199 5.40 7.56 11.60
N ILE A 200 4.08 7.73 11.57
CA ILE A 200 3.28 7.98 12.78
C ILE A 200 3.34 6.77 13.72
N ALA A 201 3.27 5.55 13.18
CA ALA A 201 3.44 4.32 13.95
C ALA A 201 4.88 4.18 14.49
N GLU A 202 5.90 4.55 13.72
CA GLU A 202 7.28 4.62 14.22
C GLU A 202 7.45 5.63 15.36
N ALA A 203 6.76 6.76 15.31
CA ALA A 203 6.78 7.76 16.38
C ALA A 203 6.31 7.17 17.71
N THR A 204 5.33 6.27 17.69
CA THR A 204 4.85 5.61 18.92
C THR A 204 5.87 4.63 19.49
N LEU A 205 6.83 4.12 18.73
CA LEU A 205 7.86 3.22 19.25
C LEU A 205 9.07 3.93 19.87
N ILE A 206 9.21 5.25 19.71
CA ILE A 206 10.32 6.05 20.27
C ILE A 206 10.49 5.83 21.79
N PRO A 207 9.43 5.86 22.64
CA PRO A 207 9.59 5.62 24.07
C PRO A 207 10.03 4.18 24.39
N ILE A 208 9.60 3.20 23.59
CA ILE A 208 9.99 1.80 23.72
C ILE A 208 11.48 1.66 23.41
N ASP A 209 11.93 2.23 22.29
CA ASP A 209 13.33 2.24 21.86
C ASP A 209 14.25 2.87 22.91
N ASN A 210 13.87 4.04 23.41
CA ASN A 210 14.62 4.76 24.44
C ASN A 210 14.67 3.98 25.76
N SER A 211 13.57 3.33 26.15
CA SER A 211 13.54 2.48 27.34
C SER A 211 14.44 1.25 27.19
N MET A 212 14.38 0.55 26.05
CA MET A 212 15.27 -0.59 25.77
C MET A 212 16.75 -0.17 25.79
N LYS A 213 17.09 0.97 25.18
CA LYS A 213 18.45 1.52 25.19
C LYS A 213 18.90 1.91 26.60
N THR A 214 18.03 2.54 27.39
CA THR A 214 18.33 2.98 28.77
C THR A 214 18.59 1.78 29.69
N ASN A 215 17.88 0.67 29.49
CA ASN A 215 18.12 -0.57 30.22
C ASN A 215 19.31 -1.38 29.70
N GLY A 216 20.08 -0.83 28.74
CA GLY A 216 21.31 -1.45 28.24
C GLY A 216 21.08 -2.63 27.29
N LEU A 217 19.89 -2.79 26.71
CA LEU A 217 19.66 -3.84 25.72
C LEU A 217 20.45 -3.55 24.44
N ASN A 218 21.23 -4.53 23.98
CA ASN A 218 21.82 -4.52 22.65
C ASN A 218 20.80 -5.06 21.64
N PHE A 219 20.06 -4.17 20.99
CA PHE A 219 19.01 -4.55 20.06
C PHE A 219 19.15 -3.89 18.70
N LEU A 220 18.40 -4.42 17.72
CA LEU A 220 18.08 -3.79 16.45
C LEU A 220 16.56 -3.86 16.25
N ARG A 221 15.95 -2.88 15.59
CA ARG A 221 14.51 -2.86 15.29
C ARG A 221 14.22 -2.55 13.82
N TYR A 222 13.28 -3.29 13.25
CA TYR A 222 12.64 -3.00 11.97
C TYR A 222 11.13 -3.10 12.16
N ALA A 223 10.44 -1.95 12.15
CA ALA A 223 9.01 -1.84 12.44
C ALA A 223 8.68 -2.49 13.79
N ASP A 224 7.83 -3.52 13.78
CA ASP A 224 7.41 -4.32 14.93
C ASP A 224 8.39 -5.47 15.29
N ASP A 225 9.37 -5.77 14.43
CA ASP A 225 10.39 -6.78 14.68
C ASP A 225 11.55 -6.22 15.53
N ILE A 226 11.83 -6.87 16.65
CA ILE A 226 12.91 -6.51 17.60
C ILE A 226 13.85 -7.71 17.75
N ILE A 227 15.15 -7.50 17.50
CA ILE A 227 16.20 -8.52 17.68
C ILE A 227 17.13 -8.07 18.80
N VAL A 228 17.34 -8.90 19.82
CA VAL A 228 18.23 -8.64 20.95
C VAL A 228 19.37 -9.65 20.97
N PHE A 229 20.58 -9.15 21.20
CA PHE A 229 21.83 -9.89 21.19
C PHE A 229 22.31 -10.05 22.64
N CYS A 230 22.39 -11.29 23.12
CA CYS A 230 22.67 -11.59 24.53
C CYS A 230 23.92 -12.49 24.66
N ASP A 231 24.66 -12.31 25.74
CA ASP A 231 25.87 -13.06 26.09
C ASP A 231 25.56 -14.37 26.81
N SER A 232 24.30 -14.58 27.23
CA SER A 232 23.85 -15.85 27.82
C SER A 232 22.34 -16.10 27.69
N ASP A 233 21.93 -17.35 27.88
CA ASP A 233 20.51 -17.75 27.97
C ASP A 233 19.77 -17.10 29.14
N LYS A 234 20.48 -16.77 30.23
CA LYS A 234 19.87 -16.09 31.38
C LYS A 234 19.56 -14.63 31.05
N GLU A 235 20.48 -13.97 30.35
CA GLU A 235 20.30 -12.61 29.87
C GLU A 235 19.15 -12.53 28.86
N SER A 236 19.06 -13.46 27.91
CA SER A 236 17.98 -13.45 26.90
C SER A 236 16.59 -13.58 27.54
N LYS A 237 16.43 -14.42 28.56
CA LYS A 237 15.19 -14.51 29.35
C LYS A 237 14.88 -13.23 30.11
N SER A 238 15.92 -12.58 30.64
CA SER A 238 15.79 -11.29 31.35
C SER A 238 15.39 -10.18 30.38
N ALA A 239 15.99 -10.14 29.19
CA ALA A 239 15.66 -9.23 28.10
C ALA A 239 14.22 -9.42 27.62
N LEU A 240 13.76 -10.67 27.43
CA LEU A 240 12.37 -10.95 27.09
C LEU A 240 11.39 -10.39 28.14
N SER A 241 11.65 -10.64 29.44
CA SER A 241 10.82 -10.11 30.52
C SER A 241 10.82 -8.59 30.57
N LEU A 242 11.97 -7.97 30.30
CA LEU A 242 12.10 -6.52 30.27
C LEU A 242 11.31 -5.94 29.10
N ILE A 243 11.47 -6.46 27.88
CA ILE A 243 10.74 -6.01 26.70
C ILE A 243 9.23 -6.13 26.91
N ALA A 244 8.77 -7.29 27.41
CA ALA A 244 7.36 -7.47 27.74
C ALA A 244 6.87 -6.43 28.75
N SER A 245 7.68 -6.14 29.79
CA SER A 245 7.32 -5.12 30.78
C SER A 245 7.31 -3.70 30.20
N VAL A 246 8.25 -3.36 29.31
CA VAL A 246 8.32 -2.04 28.67
C VAL A 246 7.12 -1.83 27.74
N LEU A 247 6.82 -2.81 26.89
CA LEU A 247 5.68 -2.78 25.98
C LEU A 247 4.35 -2.62 26.74
N ASP A 248 4.16 -3.39 27.82
CA ASP A 248 2.95 -3.31 28.65
C ASP A 248 2.84 -1.96 29.38
N LYS A 249 3.89 -1.55 30.10
CA LYS A 249 3.85 -0.34 30.95
C LYS A 249 3.70 0.94 30.14
N GLN A 250 4.31 1.01 28.96
CA GLN A 250 4.28 2.20 28.12
C GLN A 250 2.98 2.28 27.33
N GLN A 251 2.53 1.17 26.72
CA GLN A 251 1.49 1.21 25.69
C GLN A 251 0.54 0.01 25.69
N ARG A 252 0.58 -0.88 26.70
CA ARG A 252 -0.22 -2.12 26.76
C ARG A 252 -0.08 -3.00 25.52
N LEU A 253 1.08 -2.93 24.86
CA LEU A 253 1.41 -3.76 23.72
C LEU A 253 1.84 -5.15 24.20
N MET A 254 1.59 -6.16 23.38
CA MET A 254 1.92 -7.54 23.68
C MET A 254 2.82 -8.13 22.60
N LEU A 255 3.68 -9.07 23.01
CA LEU A 255 4.51 -9.84 22.08
C LEU A 255 3.69 -10.93 21.40
N GLN A 256 3.99 -11.15 20.13
CA GLN A 256 3.40 -12.23 19.35
C GLN A 256 4.08 -13.56 19.68
N ARG A 257 3.40 -14.41 20.46
CA ARG A 257 3.97 -15.65 20.99
C ARG A 257 4.56 -16.57 19.91
N HIS A 258 3.87 -16.76 18.79
CA HIS A 258 4.29 -17.73 17.76
C HIS A 258 5.52 -17.28 16.95
N LYS A 259 5.79 -15.97 16.92
CA LYS A 259 6.97 -15.37 16.28
C LYS A 259 8.12 -15.11 17.25
N THR A 260 7.83 -14.96 18.55
CA THR A 260 8.85 -14.72 19.57
C THR A 260 9.66 -15.99 19.80
N ARG A 261 10.98 -15.94 19.54
CA ARG A 261 11.86 -17.12 19.54
C ARG A 261 13.25 -16.80 20.06
N PHE A 262 13.88 -17.80 20.67
CA PHE A 262 15.31 -17.79 20.99
C PHE A 262 16.06 -18.59 19.92
N TYR A 263 17.16 -18.04 19.44
CA TYR A 263 18.02 -18.67 18.46
C TYR A 263 19.42 -18.84 19.01
N LYS A 264 20.06 -19.95 18.64
CA LYS A 264 21.51 -20.06 18.71
C LYS A 264 22.15 -19.26 17.56
N PRO A 265 23.41 -18.81 17.70
CA PRO A 265 24.08 -18.00 16.68
C PRO A 265 24.07 -18.65 15.29
N GLU A 266 24.36 -19.95 15.19
CA GLU A 266 24.41 -20.64 13.90
C GLU A 266 23.04 -20.71 13.23
N ASP A 267 21.98 -21.05 13.98
CA ASP A 267 20.61 -21.07 13.45
C ASP A 267 20.15 -19.67 13.02
N PHE A 268 20.56 -18.64 13.78
CA PHE A 268 20.24 -17.25 13.49
C PHE A 268 20.97 -16.71 12.27
N LYS A 269 22.23 -17.10 12.07
CA LYS A 269 23.01 -16.76 10.87
C LYS A 269 22.35 -17.31 9.61
N VAL A 270 21.86 -18.55 9.66
CA VAL A 270 21.06 -19.15 8.59
C VAL A 270 19.81 -18.30 8.37
N LEU A 271 19.05 -17.97 9.42
CA LEU A 271 17.88 -17.09 9.29
C LEU A 271 18.21 -15.75 8.63
N CYS A 272 19.30 -15.08 9.02
CA CYS A 272 19.71 -13.80 8.42
C CYS A 272 20.05 -13.96 6.93
N ALA A 273 20.85 -14.96 6.57
CA ALA A 273 21.11 -15.28 5.17
C ALA A 273 19.80 -15.54 4.43
N ASN A 274 18.82 -16.17 5.10
CA ASN A 274 17.51 -16.42 4.53
C ASN A 274 16.70 -15.17 4.18
N MET A 275 16.91 -14.09 4.93
CA MET A 275 16.18 -12.83 4.79
C MET A 275 16.85 -11.86 3.82
N ILE A 276 18.16 -12.02 3.56
CA ILE A 276 18.96 -11.17 2.67
C ILE A 276 19.03 -11.77 1.25
N GLU A 277 19.31 -13.06 1.14
CA GLU A 277 19.52 -13.69 -0.16
C GLU A 277 18.20 -13.80 -0.92
N ASP A 278 18.25 -13.50 -2.22
CA ASP A 278 17.21 -13.95 -3.12
C ASP A 278 17.25 -15.48 -3.15
N ARG A 279 16.10 -16.08 -2.90
CA ARG A 279 15.93 -17.53 -2.79
C ARG A 279 15.09 -18.03 -3.94
N PRO A 280 15.67 -18.05 -5.14
CA PRO A 280 14.97 -18.62 -6.26
C PRO A 280 14.65 -20.08 -5.92
N ILE A 281 13.39 -20.47 -6.12
CA ILE A 281 12.94 -21.84 -5.88
C ILE A 281 13.65 -22.83 -6.81
N ASN A 282 14.09 -22.35 -7.99
CA ASN A 282 14.83 -23.12 -8.98
C ASN A 282 15.72 -22.23 -9.87
N LYS A 283 16.55 -22.85 -10.71
CA LYS A 283 17.45 -22.16 -11.65
C LYS A 283 16.73 -21.25 -12.65
N ASN A 284 15.46 -21.52 -12.95
CA ASN A 284 14.69 -20.67 -13.86
C ASN A 284 14.40 -19.33 -13.20
N GLU A 285 13.93 -19.33 -11.95
CA GLU A 285 13.71 -18.10 -11.20
C GLU A 285 15.00 -17.32 -11.02
N GLU A 286 16.10 -17.98 -10.64
CA GLU A 286 17.42 -17.35 -10.50
C GLU A 286 17.83 -16.58 -11.77
N ARG A 287 17.66 -17.22 -12.93
CA ARG A 287 17.92 -16.60 -14.23
C ARG A 287 17.02 -15.39 -14.48
N LEU A 288 15.71 -15.49 -14.22
CA LEU A 288 14.78 -14.38 -14.42
C LEU A 288 15.14 -13.19 -13.52
N LEU A 289 15.49 -13.45 -12.27
CA LEU A 289 15.92 -12.42 -11.32
C LEU A 289 17.22 -11.75 -11.77
N GLY A 290 18.19 -12.52 -12.27
CA GLY A 290 19.43 -11.97 -12.83
C GLY A 290 19.19 -11.07 -14.04
N ILE A 291 18.20 -11.39 -14.87
CA ILE A 291 17.77 -10.53 -15.98
C ILE A 291 17.16 -9.23 -15.43
N ILE A 292 16.20 -9.32 -14.51
CA ILE A 292 15.54 -8.14 -13.92
C ILE A 292 16.57 -7.22 -13.25
N GLN A 293 17.50 -7.79 -12.50
CA GLN A 293 18.58 -7.06 -11.83
C GLN A 293 19.43 -6.28 -12.83
N ARG A 294 19.76 -6.87 -13.99
CA ARG A 294 20.56 -6.25 -15.05
C ARG A 294 19.92 -4.96 -15.59
N TYR A 295 18.60 -4.94 -15.76
CA TYR A 295 17.89 -3.79 -16.32
C TYR A 295 17.46 -2.77 -15.26
N THR A 296 17.23 -3.19 -14.03
CA THR A 296 16.75 -2.31 -12.94
C THR A 296 17.88 -1.74 -12.08
N GLY A 297 19.09 -2.31 -12.18
CA GLY A 297 20.18 -2.01 -11.24
C GLY A 297 19.84 -2.39 -9.80
N GLY A 298 18.87 -3.29 -9.60
CA GLY A 298 18.33 -3.65 -8.29
C GLY A 298 17.33 -2.67 -7.70
N ASN A 299 16.91 -1.64 -8.44
CA ASN A 299 15.83 -0.77 -7.99
C ASN A 299 14.50 -1.53 -7.98
N PRO A 300 13.86 -1.75 -6.81
CA PRO A 300 12.63 -2.52 -6.74
C PRO A 300 11.39 -1.79 -7.29
N TYR A 301 11.49 -0.49 -7.55
CA TYR A 301 10.41 0.35 -8.09
C TYR A 301 10.60 0.67 -9.58
N ALA A 302 11.72 0.26 -10.18
CA ALA A 302 11.95 0.49 -11.61
C ALA A 302 11.09 -0.45 -12.47
N SER A 303 10.41 0.10 -13.47
CA SER A 303 9.79 -0.67 -14.55
C SER A 303 10.73 -0.77 -15.75
N ILE A 304 10.76 -1.94 -16.38
CA ILE A 304 11.50 -2.24 -17.61
C ILE A 304 10.53 -2.09 -18.78
N SER A 305 10.83 -1.19 -19.70
CA SER A 305 10.05 -1.05 -20.93
C SER A 305 10.33 -2.23 -21.87
N TYR A 306 9.31 -2.75 -22.55
CA TYR A 306 9.47 -3.76 -23.61
C TYR A 306 10.53 -3.37 -24.65
N ASN A 307 10.63 -2.08 -24.98
CA ASN A 307 11.60 -1.59 -25.97
C ASN A 307 13.05 -1.54 -25.43
N SER A 308 13.24 -1.61 -24.11
CA SER A 308 14.55 -1.54 -23.45
C SER A 308 15.17 -2.92 -23.18
N ILE A 309 14.36 -3.98 -23.16
CA ILE A 309 14.80 -5.35 -22.96
C ILE A 309 15.04 -6.04 -24.31
N ASN A 310 16.16 -6.75 -24.43
CA ASN A 310 16.45 -7.47 -25.68
C ASN A 310 15.53 -8.71 -25.84
N LEU A 311 15.35 -9.16 -27.09
CA LEU A 311 14.42 -10.24 -27.43
C LEU A 311 14.79 -11.60 -26.81
N GLU A 312 16.09 -11.86 -26.58
CA GLU A 312 16.54 -13.13 -26.00
C GLU A 312 16.21 -13.22 -24.52
N ASP A 313 16.44 -12.14 -23.77
CA ASP A 313 16.06 -11.98 -22.37
C ASP A 313 14.52 -12.00 -22.23
N TRP A 314 13.79 -11.29 -23.10
CA TRP A 314 12.31 -11.30 -23.11
C TRP A 314 11.75 -12.72 -23.26
N LYS A 315 12.30 -13.51 -24.19
CA LYS A 315 11.89 -14.91 -24.41
C LYS A 315 12.11 -15.82 -23.20
N GLN A 316 13.00 -15.47 -22.25
CA GLN A 316 13.21 -16.28 -21.05
C GLN A 316 12.00 -16.31 -20.12
N PHE A 317 11.13 -15.29 -20.18
CA PHE A 317 9.91 -15.19 -19.37
C PHE A 317 8.73 -15.97 -19.97
N SER A 318 8.98 -16.98 -20.81
CA SER A 318 7.94 -17.77 -21.48
C SER A 318 6.92 -18.36 -20.49
N GLU A 319 5.71 -18.62 -21.00
CA GLU A 319 4.63 -19.20 -20.18
C GLU A 319 5.06 -20.48 -19.47
N SER A 320 5.77 -21.36 -20.17
CA SER A 320 6.26 -22.62 -19.60
C SER A 320 7.23 -22.41 -18.43
N VAL A 321 8.15 -21.45 -18.55
CA VAL A 321 9.17 -21.16 -17.53
C VAL A 321 8.51 -20.58 -16.29
N VAL A 322 7.71 -19.53 -16.45
CA VAL A 322 7.07 -18.83 -15.32
C VAL A 322 6.02 -19.73 -14.66
N SER A 323 5.26 -20.50 -15.44
CA SER A 323 4.31 -21.48 -14.91
C SER A 323 4.97 -22.55 -14.05
N ASN A 324 6.15 -23.03 -14.46
CA ASN A 324 6.88 -24.03 -13.68
C ASN A 324 7.33 -23.46 -12.32
N ILE A 325 7.83 -22.22 -12.29
CA ILE A 325 8.22 -21.54 -11.04
C ILE A 325 7.01 -21.44 -10.09
N ILE A 326 5.89 -20.89 -10.57
CA ILE A 326 4.69 -20.70 -9.74
C ILE A 326 4.13 -22.04 -9.24
N LYS A 327 4.06 -23.05 -10.12
CA LYS A 327 3.59 -24.39 -9.73
C LYS A 327 4.52 -25.06 -8.71
N GLU A 328 5.82 -24.81 -8.78
CA GLU A 328 6.76 -25.35 -7.80
C GLU A 328 6.54 -24.74 -6.41
N TYR A 329 6.30 -23.42 -6.33
CA TYR A 329 5.90 -22.78 -5.07
C TYR A 329 4.61 -23.38 -4.51
N LEU A 330 3.61 -23.56 -5.36
CA LEU A 330 2.33 -24.17 -5.00
C LEU A 330 2.44 -25.68 -4.70
N SER A 331 3.57 -26.33 -4.99
CA SER A 331 3.75 -27.76 -4.73
C SER A 331 4.30 -28.06 -3.33
N LYS A 332 4.73 -27.04 -2.59
CA LYS A 332 5.28 -27.19 -1.24
C LYS A 332 4.16 -27.43 -0.23
N ASP A 333 4.46 -28.20 0.82
CA ASP A 333 3.53 -28.46 1.92
C ASP A 333 3.11 -27.17 2.62
N GLU A 334 4.05 -26.24 2.79
CA GLU A 334 3.81 -24.88 3.25
C GLU A 334 4.21 -23.91 2.13
N VAL A 335 3.23 -23.22 1.56
CA VAL A 335 3.44 -22.31 0.44
C VAL A 335 4.03 -20.98 0.94
N ASP A 336 5.18 -20.59 0.40
CA ASP A 336 5.83 -19.31 0.72
C ASP A 336 5.17 -18.15 -0.04
N TYR A 337 4.03 -17.68 0.48
CA TYR A 337 3.31 -16.53 -0.09
C TYR A 337 4.09 -15.22 -0.01
N ILE A 338 5.05 -15.10 0.91
CA ILE A 338 5.91 -13.90 0.99
C ILE A 338 6.78 -13.83 -0.25
N ARG A 339 7.44 -14.95 -0.61
CA ARG A 339 8.25 -15.04 -1.82
C ARG A 339 7.41 -15.00 -3.09
N LEU A 340 6.25 -15.63 -3.15
CA LEU A 340 5.35 -15.49 -4.31
C LEU A 340 4.93 -14.04 -4.55
N ARG A 341 4.52 -13.29 -3.51
CA ARG A 341 4.19 -11.86 -3.65
C ARG A 341 5.39 -11.05 -4.14
N TRP A 342 6.58 -11.34 -3.60
CA TRP A 342 7.81 -10.70 -4.05
C TRP A 342 8.11 -11.03 -5.52
N PHE A 343 7.97 -12.28 -5.94
CA PHE A 343 8.18 -12.71 -7.31
C PHE A 343 7.19 -12.03 -8.27
N TYR A 344 5.90 -11.93 -7.93
CA TYR A 344 4.93 -11.15 -8.71
C TYR A 344 5.28 -9.66 -8.80
N ARG A 345 5.85 -9.06 -7.75
CA ARG A 345 6.38 -7.68 -7.83
C ARG A 345 7.54 -7.60 -8.82
N ARG A 346 8.45 -8.58 -8.84
CA ARG A 346 9.53 -8.66 -9.85
C ARG A 346 8.97 -8.82 -11.27
N LEU A 347 7.99 -9.70 -11.46
CA LEU A 347 7.30 -9.86 -12.75
C LEU A 347 6.60 -8.57 -13.21
N SER A 348 6.04 -7.80 -12.27
CA SER A 348 5.41 -6.51 -12.55
C SER A 348 6.39 -5.45 -13.09
N GLN A 349 7.68 -5.56 -12.75
CA GLN A 349 8.70 -4.68 -13.31
C GLN A 349 8.91 -4.95 -14.80
N VAL A 350 8.76 -6.20 -15.25
CA VAL A 350 8.95 -6.58 -16.66
C VAL A 350 7.67 -6.40 -17.46
N GLY A 351 6.53 -6.76 -16.88
CA GLY A 351 5.25 -6.78 -17.58
C GLY A 351 5.19 -7.85 -18.68
N HIS A 352 5.89 -8.98 -18.54
CA HIS A 352 5.83 -10.07 -19.52
C HIS A 352 4.57 -10.94 -19.29
N PRO A 353 3.79 -11.35 -20.31
CA PRO A 353 2.53 -12.08 -20.12
C PRO A 353 2.65 -13.54 -19.63
N GLY A 354 3.87 -14.07 -19.44
CA GLY A 354 4.13 -15.49 -19.18
C GLY A 354 3.50 -16.06 -17.89
N ALA A 355 3.22 -15.23 -16.89
CA ALA A 355 2.50 -15.67 -15.69
C ALA A 355 0.97 -15.62 -15.85
N LEU A 356 0.43 -14.98 -16.89
CA LEU A 356 -0.99 -14.62 -16.95
C LEU A 356 -1.92 -15.82 -16.82
N ASP A 357 -1.66 -16.86 -17.60
CA ASP A 357 -2.53 -18.01 -17.70
C ASP A 357 -2.47 -18.90 -16.45
N VAL A 358 -1.28 -19.11 -15.89
CA VAL A 358 -1.09 -19.86 -14.63
C VAL A 358 -1.67 -19.13 -13.44
N SER A 359 -1.55 -17.80 -13.37
CA SER A 359 -2.10 -16.99 -12.28
C SER A 359 -3.62 -17.06 -12.25
N ILE A 360 -4.28 -16.91 -13.41
CA ILE A 360 -5.75 -16.99 -13.50
C ILE A 360 -6.24 -18.40 -13.18
N LYS A 361 -5.58 -19.44 -13.70
CA LYS A 361 -6.00 -20.85 -13.47
C LYS A 361 -5.82 -21.31 -12.03
N ASN A 362 -4.92 -20.72 -11.26
CA ASN A 362 -4.63 -21.10 -9.88
C ASN A 362 -5.03 -20.00 -8.89
N LEU A 363 -5.97 -19.12 -9.25
CA LEU A 363 -6.28 -17.94 -8.47
C LEU A 363 -6.73 -18.27 -7.04
N GLU A 364 -7.52 -19.33 -6.89
CA GLU A 364 -8.01 -19.82 -5.59
C GLU A 364 -6.84 -20.15 -4.64
N ARG A 365 -5.83 -20.88 -5.16
CA ARG A 365 -4.61 -21.20 -4.41
C ARG A 365 -3.65 -20.02 -4.27
N LEU A 366 -3.89 -18.94 -5.01
CA LEU A 366 -3.07 -17.73 -5.03
C LEU A 366 -3.77 -16.54 -4.37
N GLY A 367 -4.89 -16.76 -3.66
CA GLY A 367 -5.65 -15.71 -2.96
C GLY A 367 -4.77 -14.73 -2.15
N PRO A 368 -3.81 -15.20 -1.33
CA PRO A 368 -2.89 -14.32 -0.59
C PRO A 368 -1.94 -13.47 -1.44
N CYS A 369 -1.87 -13.73 -2.75
CA CYS A 369 -1.08 -12.99 -3.75
C CYS A 369 -1.96 -12.19 -4.73
N LEU A 370 -3.29 -12.21 -4.60
CA LEU A 370 -4.20 -11.68 -5.62
C LEU A 370 -3.91 -10.22 -5.98
N ALA A 371 -3.69 -9.34 -4.99
CA ALA A 371 -3.39 -7.93 -5.26
C ALA A 371 -2.10 -7.76 -6.10
N ASN A 372 -1.07 -8.57 -5.82
CA ASN A 372 0.18 -8.57 -6.59
C ASN A 372 -0.03 -9.17 -7.98
N ILE A 373 -0.90 -10.17 -8.13
CA ILE A 373 -1.30 -10.71 -9.43
C ILE A 373 -2.04 -9.65 -10.24
N CYS A 374 -3.01 -8.94 -9.68
CA CYS A 374 -3.71 -7.86 -10.37
C CYS A 374 -2.74 -6.72 -10.75
N THR A 375 -1.80 -6.37 -9.87
CA THR A 375 -0.74 -5.41 -10.19
C THR A 375 0.12 -5.87 -11.36
N TYR A 376 0.52 -7.15 -11.36
CA TYR A 376 1.24 -7.77 -12.45
C TYR A 376 0.43 -7.74 -13.75
N ILE A 377 -0.85 -8.16 -13.74
CA ILE A 377 -1.72 -8.15 -14.92
C ILE A 377 -1.83 -6.72 -15.47
N ALA A 378 -2.00 -5.71 -14.61
CA ALA A 378 -2.05 -4.31 -15.04
C ALA A 378 -0.75 -3.80 -15.66
N SER A 379 0.39 -4.43 -15.35
CA SER A 379 1.71 -4.08 -15.91
C SER A 379 2.02 -4.77 -17.24
N ILE A 380 1.22 -5.75 -17.68
CA ILE A 380 1.53 -6.56 -18.87
C ILE A 380 1.62 -5.67 -20.11
N GLN A 381 2.73 -5.83 -20.83
CA GLN A 381 3.05 -5.18 -22.10
C GLN A 381 2.97 -6.21 -23.24
N SER A 382 2.82 -5.72 -24.48
CA SER A 382 3.00 -6.52 -25.70
C SER A 382 2.12 -7.77 -25.81
N ILE A 383 0.84 -7.64 -25.47
CA ILE A 383 -0.20 -8.66 -25.68
C ILE A 383 -1.28 -8.11 -26.62
N ASP A 384 -1.78 -8.97 -27.50
CA ASP A 384 -2.76 -8.60 -28.52
C ASP A 384 -4.12 -8.20 -27.90
N PRO A 385 -4.83 -7.20 -28.45
CA PRO A 385 -6.16 -6.82 -27.98
C PRO A 385 -7.18 -7.98 -27.91
N GLU A 386 -7.13 -8.96 -28.80
CA GLU A 386 -8.03 -10.12 -28.76
C GLU A 386 -7.70 -11.08 -27.61
N GLU A 387 -6.42 -11.21 -27.25
CA GLU A 387 -6.02 -11.97 -26.06
C GLU A 387 -6.48 -11.26 -24.77
N TRP A 388 -6.40 -9.93 -24.71
CA TRP A 388 -7.00 -9.16 -23.61
C TRP A 388 -8.51 -9.38 -23.47
N LYS A 389 -9.22 -9.58 -24.58
CA LYS A 389 -10.65 -9.94 -24.51
C LYS A 389 -10.85 -11.30 -23.85
N LYS A 390 -10.07 -12.32 -24.22
CA LYS A 390 -10.14 -13.64 -23.58
C LYS A 390 -9.84 -13.57 -22.08
N VAL A 391 -8.84 -12.76 -21.70
CA VAL A 391 -8.49 -12.50 -20.29
C VAL A 391 -9.67 -11.86 -19.56
N GLY A 392 -10.32 -10.86 -20.15
CA GLY A 392 -11.51 -10.24 -19.57
C GLY A 392 -12.65 -11.22 -19.33
N GLY A 393 -12.91 -12.14 -20.28
CA GLY A 393 -13.89 -13.21 -20.10
C GLY A 393 -13.57 -14.09 -18.89
N LYS A 394 -12.30 -14.47 -18.72
CA LYS A 394 -11.83 -15.23 -17.53
C LYS A 394 -12.01 -14.43 -16.24
N LEU A 395 -11.68 -13.14 -16.23
CA LEU A 395 -11.85 -12.27 -15.06
C LEU A 395 -13.32 -12.07 -14.67
N ILE A 396 -14.23 -11.92 -15.65
CA ILE A 396 -15.67 -11.87 -15.39
C ILE A 396 -16.18 -13.19 -14.80
N ALA A 397 -15.69 -14.33 -15.28
CA ALA A 397 -16.03 -15.63 -14.73
C ALA A 397 -15.54 -15.77 -13.27
N LEU A 398 -14.32 -15.29 -12.97
CA LEU A 398 -13.78 -15.26 -11.61
C LEU A 398 -14.62 -14.43 -10.65
N LEU A 399 -15.20 -13.31 -11.10
CA LEU A 399 -16.11 -12.50 -10.25
C LEU A 399 -17.38 -13.26 -9.80
N ASN A 400 -17.67 -14.44 -10.40
CA ASN A 400 -18.80 -15.30 -10.05
C ASN A 400 -18.40 -16.52 -9.22
N THR A 401 -17.13 -16.70 -8.89
CA THR A 401 -16.74 -17.80 -8.00
C THR A 401 -17.06 -17.41 -6.56
N GLU A 402 -17.47 -18.38 -5.75
CA GLU A 402 -17.90 -18.16 -4.36
C GLU A 402 -16.82 -17.45 -3.53
N GLU A 403 -15.55 -17.80 -3.75
CA GLU A 403 -14.39 -17.19 -3.08
C GLU A 403 -14.24 -15.69 -3.39
N ILE A 404 -14.43 -15.29 -4.64
CA ILE A 404 -14.30 -13.89 -5.06
C ILE A 404 -15.58 -13.12 -4.72
N GLU A 405 -16.75 -13.71 -4.92
CA GLU A 405 -18.05 -13.11 -4.61
C GLU A 405 -18.20 -12.81 -3.11
N SER A 406 -17.62 -13.63 -2.23
CA SER A 406 -17.66 -13.39 -0.78
C SER A 406 -16.58 -12.41 -0.28
N ASN A 407 -15.55 -12.10 -1.07
CA ASN A 407 -14.44 -11.24 -0.65
C ASN A 407 -14.39 -9.89 -1.39
N GLU A 408 -14.71 -8.81 -0.67
CA GLU A 408 -14.77 -7.45 -1.23
C GLU A 408 -13.44 -6.96 -1.83
N PHE A 409 -12.32 -7.27 -1.17
CA PHE A 409 -10.99 -6.87 -1.63
C PHE A 409 -10.62 -7.56 -2.94
N PHE A 410 -11.02 -8.81 -3.09
CA PHE A 410 -10.79 -9.58 -4.30
C PHE A 410 -11.58 -9.02 -5.49
N ARG A 411 -12.87 -8.72 -5.27
CA ARG A 411 -13.68 -8.03 -6.29
C ARG A 411 -13.07 -6.69 -6.68
N LEU A 412 -12.67 -5.87 -5.70
CA LEU A 412 -12.01 -4.59 -5.95
C LEU A 412 -10.76 -4.75 -6.83
N SER A 413 -9.89 -5.70 -6.47
CA SER A 413 -8.64 -5.96 -7.18
C SER A 413 -8.87 -6.33 -8.65
N ILE A 414 -9.83 -7.23 -8.90
CA ILE A 414 -10.20 -7.65 -10.26
C ILE A 414 -10.89 -6.52 -11.04
N LEU A 415 -11.88 -5.84 -10.45
CA LEU A 415 -12.61 -4.75 -11.10
C LEU A 415 -11.67 -3.60 -11.50
N SER A 416 -10.63 -3.32 -10.72
CA SER A 416 -9.63 -2.29 -11.03
C SER A 416 -8.83 -2.56 -12.32
N LEU A 417 -8.82 -3.79 -12.83
CA LEU A 417 -8.19 -4.10 -14.13
C LEU A 417 -9.00 -3.52 -15.30
N PHE A 418 -10.34 -3.56 -15.19
CA PHE A 418 -11.25 -3.04 -16.21
C PHE A 418 -11.22 -1.51 -16.30
N THR A 419 -10.78 -0.83 -15.24
CA THR A 419 -10.64 0.64 -15.21
C THR A 419 -9.36 1.13 -15.88
N LYS A 420 -8.34 0.26 -16.01
CA LYS A 420 -7.00 0.60 -16.52
C LYS A 420 -6.74 0.15 -17.95
N ASN A 421 -7.44 -0.88 -18.42
CA ASN A 421 -7.18 -1.48 -19.72
C ASN A 421 -8.43 -1.52 -20.60
N LYS A 422 -8.44 -0.68 -21.66
CA LYS A 422 -9.54 -0.58 -22.62
C LYS A 422 -9.76 -1.85 -23.46
N HIS A 423 -8.76 -2.72 -23.55
CA HIS A 423 -8.86 -3.97 -24.31
C HIS A 423 -9.59 -5.07 -23.54
N ILE A 424 -9.77 -4.92 -22.22
CA ILE A 424 -10.63 -5.78 -21.39
C ILE A 424 -12.10 -5.33 -21.56
N ASN A 425 -12.57 -5.30 -22.80
CA ASN A 425 -13.84 -4.69 -23.23
C ASN A 425 -15.06 -5.58 -22.92
N HIS A 426 -15.38 -5.74 -21.64
CA HIS A 426 -16.54 -6.51 -21.15
C HIS A 426 -17.52 -5.61 -20.42
N PHE A 427 -17.61 -4.34 -20.84
CA PHE A 427 -18.39 -3.36 -20.11
C PHE A 427 -19.87 -3.76 -20.02
N THR A 428 -20.46 -4.38 -21.05
CA THR A 428 -21.83 -4.90 -21.01
C THR A 428 -22.07 -5.84 -19.82
N SER A 429 -21.12 -6.73 -19.51
CA SER A 429 -21.20 -7.64 -18.36
C SER A 429 -21.02 -6.95 -17.01
N LEU A 430 -20.32 -5.81 -16.97
CA LEU A 430 -20.18 -4.99 -15.77
C LEU A 430 -21.41 -4.11 -15.55
N ALA A 431 -21.93 -3.52 -16.63
CA ALA A 431 -23.14 -2.69 -16.61
C ALA A 431 -24.34 -3.44 -16.04
N SER A 432 -24.52 -4.72 -16.42
CA SER A 432 -25.61 -5.56 -15.89
C SER A 432 -25.48 -5.85 -14.38
N ARG A 433 -24.28 -5.68 -13.80
CA ARG A 433 -24.03 -5.91 -12.36
C ARG A 433 -24.17 -4.65 -11.52
N PHE A 434 -24.16 -3.46 -12.13
CA PHE A 434 -24.06 -2.19 -11.42
C PHE A 434 -25.11 -2.06 -10.30
N GLN A 435 -26.38 -2.34 -10.61
CA GLN A 435 -27.47 -2.17 -9.66
C GLN A 435 -27.39 -3.12 -8.45
N CYS A 436 -26.84 -4.33 -8.62
CA CYS A 436 -26.72 -5.31 -7.55
C CYS A 436 -25.37 -5.28 -6.83
N SER A 437 -24.44 -4.42 -7.27
CA SER A 437 -23.08 -4.35 -6.74
C SER A 437 -22.98 -3.45 -5.50
N ASP A 438 -22.02 -3.77 -4.63
CA ASP A 438 -21.64 -2.94 -3.50
C ASP A 438 -21.16 -1.55 -3.93
N PRO A 439 -21.17 -0.56 -3.03
CA PRO A 439 -20.78 0.81 -3.36
C PRO A 439 -19.38 0.94 -3.99
N PHE A 440 -18.38 0.22 -3.45
CA PHE A 440 -17.01 0.23 -3.98
C PHE A 440 -16.93 -0.41 -5.37
N ALA A 441 -17.72 -1.45 -5.65
CA ALA A 441 -17.73 -2.14 -6.93
C ALA A 441 -18.42 -1.28 -8.00
N ARG A 442 -19.54 -0.63 -7.64
CA ARG A 442 -20.20 0.38 -8.49
C ARG A 442 -19.24 1.49 -8.91
N ARG A 443 -18.41 1.99 -7.98
CA ARG A 443 -17.37 2.97 -8.30
C ARG A 443 -16.43 2.47 -9.40
N GLU A 444 -15.89 1.26 -9.29
CA GLU A 444 -15.01 0.70 -10.33
C GLU A 444 -15.76 0.50 -11.65
N ILE A 445 -17.04 0.10 -11.62
CA ILE A 445 -17.86 -0.04 -12.83
C ILE A 445 -18.06 1.31 -13.54
N LEU A 446 -18.27 2.41 -12.80
CA LEU A 446 -18.33 3.76 -13.39
C LEU A 446 -17.03 4.11 -14.12
N LEU A 447 -15.88 3.88 -13.48
CA LEU A 447 -14.57 4.15 -14.07
C LEU A 447 -14.32 3.26 -15.30
N ALA A 448 -14.71 1.99 -15.24
CA ALA A 448 -14.64 1.07 -16.38
C ALA A 448 -15.54 1.52 -17.55
N ALA A 449 -16.70 2.12 -17.27
CA ALA A 449 -17.57 2.70 -18.29
C ALA A 449 -16.86 3.82 -19.05
N SER A 450 -16.20 4.74 -18.31
CA SER A 450 -15.42 5.82 -18.92
C SER A 450 -14.24 5.27 -19.73
N GLN A 451 -13.60 4.20 -19.28
CA GLN A 451 -12.47 3.56 -19.98
C GLN A 451 -12.90 2.89 -21.30
N ASN A 452 -14.15 2.42 -21.38
CA ASN A 452 -14.74 1.77 -22.56
C ASN A 452 -15.62 2.70 -23.39
N GLU A 453 -15.52 4.02 -23.17
CA GLU A 453 -16.28 5.04 -23.91
C GLU A 453 -17.81 4.87 -23.83
N ALA A 454 -18.32 4.23 -22.77
CA ALA A 454 -19.74 4.01 -22.53
C ALA A 454 -20.42 5.26 -21.96
N VAL A 455 -20.28 6.38 -22.67
CA VAL A 455 -20.73 7.71 -22.23
C VAL A 455 -22.24 7.80 -22.09
N ASP A 456 -23.00 7.21 -23.02
CA ASP A 456 -24.47 7.24 -22.94
C ASP A 456 -25.00 6.49 -21.72
N TRP A 457 -24.41 5.34 -21.41
CA TRP A 457 -24.72 4.60 -20.19
C TRP A 457 -24.42 5.43 -18.93
N LEU A 458 -23.27 6.12 -18.88
CA LEU A 458 -22.94 7.01 -17.75
C LEU A 458 -23.96 8.15 -17.59
N ARG A 459 -24.49 8.69 -18.70
CA ARG A 459 -25.45 9.80 -18.69
C ARG A 459 -26.79 9.40 -18.06
N GLU A 460 -27.18 8.13 -18.11
CA GLU A 460 -28.38 7.60 -17.44
C GLU A 460 -28.32 7.82 -15.91
N TYR A 461 -27.13 7.88 -15.33
CA TYR A 461 -26.93 8.00 -13.88
C TYR A 461 -26.79 9.43 -13.37
N LYS A 462 -26.95 10.46 -14.22
CA LYS A 462 -26.86 11.86 -13.79
C LYS A 462 -27.86 12.20 -12.68
N GLU A 463 -29.09 11.70 -12.76
CA GLU A 463 -30.11 11.96 -11.73
C GLU A 463 -29.79 11.23 -10.42
N ALA A 464 -29.37 9.95 -10.52
CA ALA A 464 -28.98 9.12 -9.38
C ALA A 464 -27.65 9.57 -8.73
N SER A 465 -26.83 10.36 -9.42
CA SER A 465 -25.54 10.85 -8.91
C SER A 465 -25.64 11.66 -7.62
N ILE A 466 -26.80 12.26 -7.35
CA ILE A 466 -27.06 13.05 -6.14
C ILE A 466 -27.06 12.16 -4.89
N SER A 467 -27.53 10.91 -5.02
CA SER A 467 -27.61 9.92 -3.95
C SER A 467 -26.38 9.00 -3.84
N MET A 468 -25.39 9.17 -4.71
CA MET A 468 -24.14 8.40 -4.65
C MET A 468 -23.37 8.72 -3.36
N ASP A 469 -22.66 7.72 -2.83
CA ASP A 469 -21.72 7.96 -1.74
C ASP A 469 -20.53 8.83 -2.22
N PRO A 470 -19.73 9.42 -1.31
CA PRO A 470 -18.64 10.32 -1.69
C PRO A 470 -17.61 9.73 -2.67
N TRP A 471 -17.32 8.43 -2.62
CA TRP A 471 -16.38 7.77 -3.53
C TRP A 471 -16.99 7.58 -4.92
N GLN A 472 -18.26 7.21 -5.00
CA GLN A 472 -19.00 7.13 -6.25
C GLN A 472 -19.18 8.51 -6.90
N LYS A 473 -19.52 9.54 -6.11
CA LYS A 473 -19.62 10.93 -6.59
C LYS A 473 -18.31 11.39 -7.22
N MET A 474 -17.18 11.12 -6.55
CA MET A 474 -15.84 11.42 -7.06
C MET A 474 -15.59 10.72 -8.41
N ALA A 475 -15.82 9.40 -8.48
CA ALA A 475 -15.64 8.65 -9.73
C ALA A 475 -16.57 9.13 -10.85
N PHE A 476 -17.84 9.43 -10.53
CA PHE A 476 -18.80 9.94 -11.49
C PHE A 476 -18.40 11.31 -12.05
N LEU A 477 -17.91 12.20 -11.19
CA LEU A 477 -17.43 13.52 -11.60
C LEU A 477 -16.20 13.43 -12.51
N TYR A 478 -15.29 12.49 -12.22
CA TYR A 478 -14.17 12.18 -13.10
C TYR A 478 -14.65 11.66 -14.47
N CYS A 479 -15.62 10.74 -14.48
CA CYS A 479 -16.21 10.21 -15.71
C CYS A 479 -16.95 11.28 -16.53
N ALA A 480 -17.57 12.26 -15.87
CA ALA A 480 -18.30 13.35 -16.52
C ALA A 480 -17.43 14.22 -17.43
N ALA A 481 -16.10 14.15 -17.32
CA ALA A 481 -15.18 14.81 -18.25
C ALA A 481 -15.39 14.35 -19.71
N ARG A 482 -15.88 13.11 -19.89
CA ARG A 482 -16.18 12.51 -21.20
C ARG A 482 -17.54 12.91 -21.78
N PHE A 483 -18.37 13.63 -21.02
CA PHE A 483 -19.67 14.07 -21.53
C PHE A 483 -19.52 15.19 -22.57
N PRO A 484 -20.52 15.42 -23.44
CA PRO A 484 -20.51 16.55 -24.37
C PRO A 484 -20.28 17.89 -23.66
N THR A 485 -19.54 18.80 -24.30
CA THR A 485 -19.00 20.01 -23.66
C THR A 485 -20.05 20.90 -22.97
N ASP A 486 -21.18 21.16 -23.63
CA ASP A 486 -22.23 22.01 -23.06
C ASP A 486 -23.00 21.28 -21.97
N GLU A 487 -23.23 19.99 -22.16
CA GLU A 487 -23.93 19.12 -21.21
C GLU A 487 -23.14 18.98 -19.91
N LYS A 488 -21.82 18.72 -19.99
CA LYS A 488 -20.98 18.54 -18.79
C LYS A 488 -20.90 19.81 -17.96
N LYS A 489 -20.77 20.98 -18.62
CA LYS A 489 -20.78 22.28 -17.94
C LYS A 489 -22.10 22.53 -17.24
N TYR A 490 -23.22 22.30 -17.92
CA TYR A 490 -24.56 22.49 -17.34
C TYR A 490 -24.80 21.54 -16.16
N PHE A 491 -24.49 20.26 -16.32
CA PHE A 491 -24.64 19.25 -15.27
C PHE A 491 -23.80 19.60 -14.04
N ILE A 492 -22.50 19.84 -14.21
CA ILE A 492 -21.59 20.12 -13.10
C ILE A 492 -21.96 21.42 -12.38
N ASN A 493 -22.33 22.49 -13.10
CA ASN A 493 -22.66 23.76 -12.47
C ASN A 493 -24.02 23.76 -11.75
N ASN A 494 -25.01 23.00 -12.24
CA ASN A 494 -26.39 23.10 -11.74
C ASN A 494 -26.84 21.91 -10.89
N ARG A 495 -26.18 20.75 -11.00
CA ARG A 495 -26.60 19.51 -10.33
C ARG A 495 -25.56 18.96 -9.37
N PHE A 496 -24.28 19.22 -9.59
CA PHE A 496 -23.23 18.77 -8.68
C PHE A 496 -22.97 19.81 -7.59
N LYS A 497 -22.93 19.37 -6.33
CA LYS A 497 -22.57 20.21 -5.17
C LYS A 497 -21.23 19.70 -4.62
N PRO A 498 -20.11 20.39 -4.90
CA PRO A 498 -18.81 19.99 -4.39
C PRO A 498 -18.77 20.04 -2.86
N GLU A 499 -18.27 18.99 -2.22
CA GLU A 499 -18.13 18.89 -0.77
C GLU A 499 -16.65 19.07 -0.38
N GLY A 500 -16.08 20.25 -0.64
CA GLY A 500 -14.70 20.59 -0.25
C GLY A 500 -13.69 20.70 -1.40
N PRO A 501 -12.41 21.00 -1.09
CA PRO A 501 -11.41 21.37 -2.08
C PRO A 501 -11.18 20.36 -3.20
N TYR A 502 -11.20 19.05 -2.87
CA TYR A 502 -10.97 17.99 -3.84
C TYR A 502 -12.06 17.96 -4.92
N ASP A 503 -13.33 17.98 -4.49
CA ASP A 503 -14.48 17.96 -5.41
C ASP A 503 -14.53 19.22 -6.26
N VAL A 504 -14.21 20.40 -5.70
CA VAL A 504 -14.17 21.67 -6.46
C VAL A 504 -13.12 21.60 -7.56
N THR A 505 -11.93 21.09 -7.22
CA THR A 505 -10.82 20.93 -8.16
C THR A 505 -11.16 19.93 -9.26
N LEU A 506 -11.69 18.76 -8.88
CA LEU A 506 -12.11 17.72 -9.83
C LEU A 506 -13.25 18.21 -10.74
N ALA A 507 -14.20 18.98 -10.22
CA ALA A 507 -15.27 19.59 -11.02
C ALA A 507 -14.71 20.59 -12.03
N LYS A 508 -13.69 21.37 -11.65
CA LYS A 508 -13.02 22.30 -12.56
C LYS A 508 -12.25 21.57 -13.64
N TRP A 509 -11.51 20.51 -13.29
CA TRP A 509 -10.82 19.64 -14.25
C TRP A 509 -11.81 19.03 -15.26
N SER A 510 -12.87 18.40 -14.76
CA SER A 510 -13.91 17.73 -15.56
C SER A 510 -14.62 18.67 -16.55
N LYS A 511 -14.76 19.96 -16.20
CA LYS A 511 -15.29 20.98 -17.12
C LYS A 511 -14.31 21.41 -18.21
N SER A 512 -12.99 21.29 -17.97
CA SER A 512 -11.94 21.82 -18.85
C SER A 512 -11.30 20.80 -19.79
N THR A 513 -11.31 19.52 -19.40
CA THR A 513 -10.93 18.36 -20.21
C THR A 513 -12.15 17.89 -20.95
#